data_AF-A0A9D5ST06-F1
#
_entry.id   AF-A0A9D5ST06-F1
#
_cell.length_a   1.000
_cell.length_b   1.000
_cell.length_c   1.000
_cell.angle_alpha   90.00
_cell.angle_beta   90.00
_cell.angle_gamma   90.00
#
_symmetry.space_group_name_H-M   'P 1'
#
loop_
_entity.id
_entity.type
_entity.pdbx_description
1 polymer ?
#
loop_
_entity_poly.entity_id
_entity_poly.type
_entity_poly.pdbx_seq_one_letter_code
_entity_poly.pdbx_strand_id
1 'polypeptide(L)'
;MSMLTVPIYSKATLLHVGEQHVMQYTNRTDSVAFEAYRKALEEQGLHLCFEREACGSFFATYASDTIYAHLYYVPDTRTARVISAPLDRYALPQFTPETGVDIGYLSKITQSVLDYYYYDENDPQSRKDGNFGACYIVTLDDGSLLVYDGGGKWGKNDVERIWGLLQEKGKRSAAGKLRIAAWIITHEHVDHFWCMHHVMLRHGSEIELGGIYCTSIARELLIGRSDRGDSYAENPDATNKLRAAVGDFKLIRMHTGQVFWVRNVRIEVLCTPEDIFPEHANRYYDFNDTTTVTRLTVNGKTFLNLGDAYHVSSRNMVSLWGNALKSDYCTLAHHGWGGCTRSLYDHVQPSLVCVPFSRRWLDRILTDETYVSKTTGKPKRYIQWAIDRYGDFHLITQHVFRRYAEGSFDRFLLADGCNKTLDLTTGAVTNETVYNEQVGYPYEK
;
A
#
# COMPACT_ATOMS: atom_id res chain seq x y z
N MET A 1 30.71 -3.27 -6.88
CA MET A 1 29.71 -4.37 -6.88
C MET A 1 30.16 -5.42 -7.88
N SER A 2 30.47 -6.63 -7.42
CA SER A 2 30.43 -7.79 -8.32
C SER A 2 28.97 -7.97 -8.71
N MET A 3 28.63 -7.75 -9.98
CA MET A 3 27.27 -8.03 -10.46
C MET A 3 27.04 -9.54 -10.36
N LEU A 4 25.90 -9.96 -9.80
CA LEU A 4 25.45 -11.34 -9.94
C LEU A 4 25.30 -11.64 -11.42
N THR A 5 25.89 -12.73 -11.87
CA THR A 5 25.78 -13.17 -13.25
C THR A 5 24.92 -14.41 -13.30
N VAL A 6 23.73 -14.29 -13.90
CA VAL A 6 22.93 -15.47 -14.28
C VAL A 6 23.07 -15.71 -15.78
N PRO A 7 22.99 -16.96 -16.25
CA PRO A 7 23.01 -17.27 -17.67
C PRO A 7 21.97 -16.46 -18.48
N ILE A 8 22.27 -16.18 -19.74
CA ILE A 8 21.34 -15.49 -20.65
C ILE A 8 20.97 -16.45 -21.78
N TYR A 9 19.77 -17.00 -21.73
CA TYR A 9 19.26 -17.96 -22.73
C TYR A 9 18.51 -17.29 -23.90
N SER A 10 18.27 -15.98 -23.85
CA SER A 10 17.54 -15.20 -24.85
C SER A 10 17.86 -13.70 -24.74
N LYS A 11 17.07 -12.80 -25.36
CA LYS A 11 17.29 -11.36 -25.22
C LYS A 11 16.98 -10.91 -23.78
N ALA A 12 18.03 -10.58 -23.03
CA ALA A 12 17.93 -9.97 -21.71
C ALA A 12 17.96 -8.43 -21.80
N THR A 13 17.30 -7.76 -20.85
CA THR A 13 17.36 -6.31 -20.62
C THR A 13 17.75 -6.08 -19.18
N LEU A 14 18.80 -5.29 -18.95
CA LEU A 14 19.22 -4.86 -17.62
C LEU A 14 18.65 -3.48 -17.33
N LEU A 15 18.02 -3.33 -16.17
CA LEU A 15 17.32 -2.12 -15.76
C LEU A 15 17.69 -1.75 -14.31
N HIS A 16 17.86 -0.46 -14.07
CA HIS A 16 17.91 0.09 -12.72
C HIS A 16 16.46 0.32 -12.28
N VAL A 17 16.00 -0.43 -11.28
CA VAL A 17 14.58 -0.45 -10.85
C VAL A 17 14.36 0.12 -9.45
N GLY A 18 15.43 0.53 -8.79
CA GLY A 18 15.48 1.23 -7.50
C GLY A 18 16.88 1.80 -7.27
N GLU A 19 17.13 2.41 -6.12
CA GLU A 19 18.40 3.12 -5.84
C GLU A 19 19.66 2.25 -6.00
N GLN A 20 19.60 0.99 -5.53
CA GLN A 20 20.68 0.00 -5.68
C GLN A 20 20.19 -1.32 -6.32
N HIS A 21 18.97 -1.31 -6.85
CA HIS A 21 18.32 -2.50 -7.39
C HIS A 21 18.52 -2.60 -8.89
N VAL A 22 19.14 -3.69 -9.32
CA VAL A 22 19.28 -4.04 -10.73
C VAL A 22 18.36 -5.21 -11.04
N MET A 23 17.57 -5.08 -12.09
CA MET A 23 16.73 -6.14 -12.63
C MET A 23 17.27 -6.61 -13.98
N GLN A 24 17.55 -7.90 -14.08
CA GLN A 24 17.65 -8.60 -15.35
C GLN A 24 16.28 -9.15 -15.73
N TYR A 25 15.70 -8.62 -16.80
CA TYR A 25 14.48 -9.14 -17.42
C TYR A 25 14.84 -9.99 -18.64
N THR A 26 14.28 -11.19 -18.71
CA THR A 26 14.48 -12.12 -19.82
C THR A 26 13.12 -12.56 -20.38
N ASN A 27 12.96 -12.52 -21.71
CA ASN A 27 11.77 -13.02 -22.38
C ASN A 27 12.04 -14.38 -23.04
N ARG A 28 11.00 -15.12 -23.45
CA ARG A 28 11.16 -16.46 -24.05
C ARG A 28 11.86 -17.47 -23.13
N THR A 29 11.81 -17.27 -21.82
CA THR A 29 12.32 -18.19 -20.80
C THR A 29 11.40 -19.41 -20.66
N ASP A 30 11.96 -20.53 -20.22
CA ASP A 30 11.26 -21.75 -19.81
C ASP A 30 11.70 -22.20 -18.40
N SER A 31 11.10 -23.27 -17.88
CA SER A 31 11.41 -23.79 -16.55
C SER A 31 12.86 -24.29 -16.43
N VAL A 32 13.45 -24.81 -17.51
CA VAL A 32 14.84 -25.30 -17.53
C VAL A 32 15.80 -24.12 -17.39
N ALA A 33 15.58 -23.05 -18.15
CA ALA A 33 16.34 -21.81 -18.04
C ALA A 33 16.18 -21.16 -16.65
N PHE A 34 14.98 -21.17 -16.08
CA PHE A 34 14.73 -20.64 -14.74
C PHE A 34 15.50 -21.41 -13.66
N GLU A 35 15.50 -22.74 -13.72
CA GLU A 35 16.27 -23.58 -12.78
C GLU A 35 17.78 -23.34 -12.91
N ALA A 36 18.27 -23.10 -14.12
CA ALA A 36 19.67 -22.73 -14.32
C ALA A 36 20.02 -21.35 -13.71
N TYR A 37 19.08 -20.40 -13.64
CA TYR A 37 19.30 -19.14 -12.92
C TYR A 37 19.45 -19.38 -11.42
N ARG A 38 18.60 -20.24 -10.84
CA ARG A 38 18.67 -20.61 -9.42
C ARG A 38 20.01 -21.25 -9.08
N LYS A 39 20.40 -22.26 -9.84
CA LYS A 39 21.69 -22.95 -9.68
C LYS A 39 22.88 -21.98 -9.81
N ALA A 40 22.84 -21.04 -10.74
CA ALA A 40 23.90 -20.05 -10.89
C ALA A 40 24.04 -19.13 -9.67
N LEU A 41 22.95 -18.81 -8.97
CA LEU A 41 23.02 -18.07 -7.71
C LEU A 41 23.62 -18.91 -6.58
N GLU A 42 23.28 -20.18 -6.51
CA GLU A 42 23.85 -21.13 -5.53
C GLU A 42 25.36 -21.32 -5.74
N GLU A 43 25.81 -21.45 -7.00
CA GLU A 43 27.23 -21.51 -7.36
C GLU A 43 27.99 -20.22 -7.02
N GLN A 44 27.30 -19.09 -6.93
CA GLN A 44 27.82 -17.80 -6.46
C GLN A 44 27.75 -17.64 -4.93
N GLY A 45 27.35 -18.67 -4.21
CA GLY A 45 27.34 -18.71 -2.74
C GLY A 45 26.11 -18.10 -2.09
N LEU A 46 25.03 -17.87 -2.84
CA LEU A 46 23.75 -17.48 -2.25
C LEU A 46 22.96 -18.73 -1.85
N HIS A 47 22.26 -18.68 -0.72
CA HIS A 47 21.41 -19.75 -0.24
C HIS A 47 19.93 -19.37 -0.38
N LEU A 48 19.07 -20.37 -0.57
CA LEU A 48 17.62 -20.19 -0.68
C LEU A 48 17.04 -19.74 0.67
N CYS A 49 16.33 -18.61 0.67
CA CYS A 49 15.65 -18.06 1.85
C CYS A 49 14.13 -18.20 1.78
N PHE A 50 13.57 -18.18 0.57
CA PHE A 50 12.13 -18.26 0.30
C PHE A 50 11.89 -18.87 -1.07
N GLU A 51 10.87 -19.72 -1.18
CA GLU A 51 10.33 -20.16 -2.45
C GLU A 51 8.81 -20.30 -2.39
N ARG A 52 8.18 -20.15 -3.56
CA ARG A 52 6.74 -20.33 -3.74
C ARG A 52 6.43 -20.67 -5.19
N GLU A 53 5.53 -21.62 -5.37
CA GLU A 53 4.80 -21.79 -6.63
C GLU A 53 3.35 -21.34 -6.43
N ALA A 54 2.83 -20.52 -7.34
CA ALA A 54 1.44 -20.06 -7.30
C ALA A 54 0.96 -19.67 -8.70
N CYS A 55 -0.26 -20.10 -9.05
CA CYS A 55 -0.85 -19.85 -10.37
C CYS A 55 0.07 -20.28 -11.53
N GLY A 56 0.77 -21.40 -11.36
CA GLY A 56 1.76 -21.90 -12.33
C GLY A 56 3.04 -21.08 -12.44
N SER A 57 3.18 -19.99 -11.69
CA SER A 57 4.39 -19.15 -11.65
C SER A 57 5.27 -19.51 -10.46
N PHE A 58 6.58 -19.32 -10.62
CA PHE A 58 7.61 -19.70 -9.65
C PHE A 58 8.31 -18.46 -9.11
N PHE A 59 8.52 -18.40 -7.81
CA PHE A 59 9.13 -17.28 -7.11
C PHE A 59 10.17 -17.81 -6.12
N ALA A 60 11.33 -17.17 -6.03
CA ALA A 60 12.36 -17.51 -5.07
C ALA A 60 13.16 -16.29 -4.62
N THR A 61 13.59 -16.27 -3.36
CA THR A 61 14.58 -15.31 -2.84
C THR A 61 15.79 -16.08 -2.33
N TYR A 62 16.96 -15.65 -2.79
CA TYR A 62 18.26 -16.14 -2.42
C TYR A 62 19.07 -15.01 -1.77
N ALA A 63 19.95 -15.32 -0.84
CA ALA A 63 20.83 -14.32 -0.23
C ALA A 63 22.17 -14.89 0.22
N SER A 64 23.13 -14.01 0.40
CA SER A 64 24.35 -14.23 1.17
C SER A 64 24.41 -13.20 2.30
N ASP A 65 25.55 -13.05 2.96
CA ASP A 65 25.75 -12.01 3.97
C ASP A 65 25.76 -10.58 3.40
N THR A 66 25.94 -10.42 2.07
CA THR A 66 26.19 -9.09 1.47
C THR A 66 25.26 -8.72 0.32
N ILE A 67 24.56 -9.68 -0.28
CA ILE A 67 23.67 -9.46 -1.42
C ILE A 67 22.46 -10.38 -1.33
N TYR A 68 21.33 -9.93 -1.87
CA TYR A 68 20.19 -10.79 -2.12
C TYR A 68 19.74 -10.71 -3.57
N ALA A 69 19.03 -11.75 -4.00
CA ALA A 69 18.38 -11.80 -5.30
C ALA A 69 16.98 -12.40 -5.14
N HIS A 70 15.97 -11.73 -5.69
CA HIS A 70 14.64 -12.28 -5.88
C HIS A 70 14.43 -12.58 -7.37
N LEU A 71 14.02 -13.81 -7.68
CA LEU A 71 13.72 -14.22 -9.05
C LEU A 71 12.32 -14.78 -9.15
N TYR A 72 11.69 -14.53 -10.30
CA TYR A 72 10.43 -15.18 -10.62
C TYR A 72 10.26 -15.43 -12.11
N TYR A 73 9.56 -16.52 -12.43
CA TYR A 73 9.24 -16.97 -13.77
C TYR A 73 7.73 -17.15 -13.94
N VAL A 74 7.20 -16.53 -14.99
CA VAL A 74 5.79 -16.59 -15.38
C VAL A 74 5.68 -17.34 -16.71
N PRO A 75 5.17 -18.59 -16.72
CA PRO A 75 5.11 -19.40 -17.94
C PRO A 75 4.23 -18.82 -19.04
N ASP A 76 3.10 -18.23 -18.67
CA ASP A 76 2.11 -17.69 -19.62
C ASP A 76 2.72 -16.62 -20.54
N THR A 77 3.57 -15.76 -19.97
CA THR A 77 4.30 -14.74 -20.72
C THR A 77 5.68 -15.20 -21.17
N ARG A 78 6.16 -16.35 -20.69
CA ARG A 78 7.52 -16.86 -20.86
C ARG A 78 8.57 -15.84 -20.43
N THR A 79 8.36 -15.20 -19.28
CA THR A 79 9.25 -14.13 -18.79
C THR A 79 9.83 -14.50 -17.44
N ALA A 80 11.11 -14.18 -17.25
CA ALA A 80 11.76 -14.27 -15.96
C ALA A 80 12.40 -12.94 -15.58
N ARG A 81 12.39 -12.65 -14.29
CA ARG A 81 13.07 -11.49 -13.70
C ARG A 81 14.03 -11.99 -12.63
N VAL A 82 15.20 -11.37 -12.56
CA VAL A 82 16.17 -11.52 -11.48
C VAL A 82 16.49 -10.13 -10.97
N ILE A 83 16.06 -9.82 -9.75
CA ILE A 83 16.23 -8.53 -9.12
C ILE A 83 17.20 -8.70 -7.97
N SER A 84 18.27 -7.91 -7.94
CA SER A 84 19.30 -8.02 -6.91
C SER A 84 19.73 -6.67 -6.37
N ALA A 85 20.09 -6.67 -5.09
CA ALA A 85 20.65 -5.51 -4.40
C ALA A 85 21.55 -5.93 -3.22
N PRO A 86 22.49 -5.07 -2.82
CA PRO A 86 23.29 -5.29 -1.63
C PRO A 86 22.42 -5.28 -0.36
N LEU A 87 22.88 -5.99 0.67
CA LEU A 87 22.26 -6.01 2.01
C LEU A 87 22.91 -5.01 2.99
N ASP A 88 23.57 -3.97 2.48
CA ASP A 88 24.19 -2.91 3.28
C ASP A 88 23.16 -1.92 3.85
N ARG A 89 22.08 -1.66 3.10
CA ARG A 89 21.00 -0.76 3.47
C ARG A 89 19.64 -1.46 3.64
N TYR A 90 19.50 -2.64 3.05
CA TYR A 90 18.26 -3.39 3.02
C TYR A 90 18.32 -4.62 3.93
N ALA A 91 17.16 -5.01 4.45
CA ALA A 91 16.98 -6.27 5.15
C ALA A 91 15.97 -7.15 4.40
N LEU A 92 16.11 -8.46 4.55
CA LEU A 92 15.09 -9.40 4.10
C LEU A 92 13.88 -9.37 5.05
N PRO A 93 12.66 -9.56 4.51
CA PRO A 93 11.48 -9.74 5.36
C PRO A 93 11.53 -11.10 6.07
N GLN A 94 10.67 -11.26 7.08
CA GLN A 94 10.55 -12.48 7.86
C GLN A 94 9.73 -13.54 7.09
N PHE A 95 10.39 -14.48 6.43
CA PHE A 95 9.72 -15.48 5.57
C PHE A 95 9.01 -16.60 6.33
N THR A 96 9.39 -16.86 7.58
CA THR A 96 8.73 -17.86 8.44
C THR A 96 7.84 -17.20 9.48
N PRO A 97 6.71 -17.82 9.87
CA PRO A 97 5.84 -17.27 10.92
C PRO A 97 6.61 -16.99 12.21
N GLU A 98 6.36 -15.84 12.84
CA GLU A 98 6.91 -15.54 14.15
C GLU A 98 6.21 -16.42 15.22
N THR A 99 6.98 -17.24 15.93
CA THR A 99 6.46 -18.05 17.05
C THR A 99 6.55 -17.30 18.37
N GLY A 100 5.58 -17.48 19.27
CA GLY A 100 5.66 -16.95 20.64
C GLY A 100 5.28 -15.48 20.79
N VAL A 101 4.52 -14.94 19.83
CA VAL A 101 3.90 -13.61 19.93
C VAL A 101 2.84 -13.66 21.05
N ASP A 102 2.87 -12.70 21.98
CA ASP A 102 1.86 -12.58 23.06
C ASP A 102 0.50 -12.26 22.43
N ILE A 103 -0.43 -13.21 22.45
CA ILE A 103 -1.75 -13.11 21.80
C ILE A 103 -2.73 -12.55 22.83
N GLY A 104 -2.98 -11.24 22.77
CA GLY A 104 -3.91 -10.57 23.68
C GLY A 104 -4.88 -9.61 23.00
N TYR A 105 -4.56 -9.18 21.77
CA TYR A 105 -5.40 -8.28 20.97
C TYR A 105 -6.04 -9.04 19.82
N LEU A 106 -7.28 -8.69 19.47
CA LEU A 106 -7.86 -9.11 18.20
C LEU A 106 -7.36 -8.18 17.11
N SER A 107 -6.79 -8.75 16.05
CA SER A 107 -6.36 -7.97 14.91
C SER A 107 -7.51 -7.23 14.24
N LYS A 108 -7.35 -5.90 14.10
CA LYS A 108 -8.35 -4.99 13.54
C LYS A 108 -7.68 -4.01 12.59
N ILE A 109 -8.39 -3.61 11.55
CA ILE A 109 -7.94 -2.54 10.64
C ILE A 109 -8.76 -1.29 10.91
N THR A 110 -8.07 -0.20 11.24
CA THR A 110 -8.66 1.12 11.41
C THR A 110 -8.30 1.99 10.22
N GLN A 111 -9.30 2.48 9.49
CA GLN A 111 -9.12 3.52 8.48
C GLN A 111 -9.12 4.87 9.18
N SER A 112 -8.02 5.61 9.04
CA SER A 112 -7.90 6.96 9.58
C SER A 112 -8.74 7.95 8.78
N VAL A 113 -9.42 8.87 9.46
CA VAL A 113 -10.02 10.03 8.79
C VAL A 113 -8.94 11.09 8.59
N LEU A 114 -8.74 11.48 7.34
CA LEU A 114 -7.88 12.59 6.97
C LEU A 114 -8.69 13.87 6.78
N ASP A 115 -7.99 15.00 6.85
CA ASP A 115 -8.54 16.30 6.52
C ASP A 115 -8.60 16.43 4.99
N TYR A 116 -9.68 15.90 4.45
CA TYR A 116 -10.00 15.95 3.02
C TYR A 116 -10.43 17.35 2.54
N TYR A 117 -10.38 18.37 3.40
CA TYR A 117 -10.78 19.74 3.09
C TYR A 117 -9.56 20.66 3.08
N TYR A 118 -9.01 20.90 1.89
CA TYR A 118 -8.01 21.95 1.74
C TYR A 118 -8.67 23.29 1.39
N TYR A 119 -8.34 24.31 2.17
CA TYR A 119 -8.66 25.71 1.91
C TYR A 119 -7.39 26.55 2.14
N ASP A 120 -6.85 27.10 1.06
CA ASP A 120 -5.92 28.23 1.11
C ASP A 120 -6.72 29.51 1.30
N GLU A 121 -6.50 30.18 2.43
CA GLU A 121 -7.18 31.43 2.77
C GLU A 121 -6.84 32.59 1.83
N ASN A 122 -5.71 32.51 1.10
CA ASN A 122 -5.25 33.52 0.16
C ASN A 122 -5.69 33.23 -1.28
N ASP A 123 -6.30 32.07 -1.54
CA ASP A 123 -6.88 31.72 -2.83
C ASP A 123 -8.26 31.07 -2.60
N PRO A 124 -9.36 31.83 -2.69
CA PRO A 124 -10.71 31.29 -2.54
C PRO A 124 -11.09 30.21 -3.57
N GLN A 125 -10.35 30.09 -4.69
CA GLN A 125 -10.51 28.99 -5.66
C GLN A 125 -9.73 27.72 -5.29
N SER A 126 -8.87 27.78 -4.27
CA SER A 126 -8.12 26.64 -3.75
C SER A 126 -8.95 25.59 -3.04
N ARG A 127 -10.26 25.82 -2.89
CA ARG A 127 -11.22 24.96 -2.19
C ARG A 127 -11.25 23.60 -2.88
N LYS A 128 -10.37 22.69 -2.44
CA LYS A 128 -10.33 21.32 -2.94
C LYS A 128 -11.22 20.49 -2.05
N ASP A 129 -12.45 20.34 -2.53
CA ASP A 129 -13.25 19.13 -2.36
C ASP A 129 -12.34 17.91 -2.51
N GLY A 130 -11.85 17.24 -1.47
CA GLY A 130 -10.70 16.32 -1.61
C GLY A 130 -10.98 14.82 -1.51
N ASN A 131 -10.18 14.06 -2.22
CA ASN A 131 -9.96 12.61 -2.12
C ASN A 131 -8.48 12.31 -1.92
N PHE A 132 -7.83 13.07 -1.03
CA PHE A 132 -6.38 13.07 -0.91
C PHE A 132 -5.92 12.22 0.28
N GLY A 133 -5.20 11.15 -0.05
CA GLY A 133 -4.43 10.37 0.90
C GLY A 133 -5.18 9.20 1.53
N ALA A 134 -4.39 8.20 1.88
CA ALA A 134 -4.83 6.97 2.53
C ALA A 134 -3.97 6.72 3.78
N CYS A 135 -4.60 6.20 4.83
CA CYS A 135 -3.89 5.70 6.01
C CYS A 135 -4.74 4.61 6.68
N TYR A 136 -4.16 3.42 6.79
CA TYR A 136 -4.79 2.27 7.45
C TYR A 136 -3.88 1.73 8.53
N ILE A 137 -4.39 1.55 9.74
CA ILE A 137 -3.65 1.07 10.90
C ILE A 137 -4.20 -0.30 11.27
N VAL A 138 -3.34 -1.32 11.21
CA VAL A 138 -3.64 -2.67 11.65
C VAL A 138 -3.05 -2.87 13.04
N THR A 139 -3.92 -3.03 14.04
CA THR A 139 -3.48 -3.48 15.37
C THR A 139 -3.20 -4.97 15.27
N LEU A 140 -1.98 -5.39 15.62
CA LEU A 140 -1.52 -6.78 15.60
C LEU A 140 -1.84 -7.46 16.95
N ASP A 141 -1.74 -8.79 17.01
CA ASP A 141 -2.18 -9.53 18.21
C ASP A 141 -1.31 -9.25 19.46
N ASP A 142 -0.08 -8.77 19.28
CA ASP A 142 0.80 -8.30 20.38
C ASP A 142 0.61 -6.82 20.76
N GLY A 143 -0.36 -6.16 20.13
CA GLY A 143 -0.68 -4.75 20.30
C GLY A 143 0.29 -3.80 19.57
N SER A 144 1.31 -4.29 18.85
CA SER A 144 2.08 -3.43 17.95
C SER A 144 1.29 -3.12 16.67
N LEU A 145 1.73 -2.13 15.92
CA LEU A 145 1.00 -1.64 14.74
C LEU A 145 1.71 -2.01 13.44
N LEU A 146 0.92 -2.39 12.43
CA LEU A 146 1.29 -2.28 11.02
C LEU A 146 0.52 -1.13 10.41
N VAL A 147 1.19 -0.22 9.70
CA VAL A 147 0.56 0.96 9.11
C VAL A 147 0.76 0.93 7.59
N TYR A 148 -0.32 1.12 6.83
CA TYR A 148 -0.25 1.41 5.41
C TYR A 148 -0.37 2.91 5.17
N ASP A 149 0.56 3.42 4.36
CA ASP A 149 0.62 4.81 3.94
C ASP A 149 0.54 5.77 5.15
N GLY A 150 0.25 7.04 4.92
CA GLY A 150 0.31 8.05 5.96
C GLY A 150 -0.56 9.25 5.73
N GLY A 151 -1.20 9.42 4.58
CA GLY A 151 -1.91 10.66 4.25
C GLY A 151 -1.00 11.78 3.72
N GLY A 152 -1.63 12.86 3.28
CA GLY A 152 -0.99 13.90 2.48
C GLY A 152 -0.77 15.25 3.14
N LYS A 153 0.00 16.10 2.44
CA LYS A 153 0.45 17.42 2.93
C LYS A 153 -0.64 18.48 3.14
N TRP A 154 -1.86 18.22 2.69
CA TRP A 154 -2.90 19.24 2.62
C TRP A 154 -3.76 19.31 3.89
N GLY A 155 -3.80 18.25 4.69
CA GLY A 155 -4.51 18.27 5.94
C GLY A 155 -3.76 19.05 7.02
N LYS A 156 -4.40 20.06 7.61
CA LYS A 156 -3.73 20.94 8.60
C LYS A 156 -3.31 20.18 9.87
N ASN A 157 -4.12 19.21 10.28
CA ASN A 157 -3.98 18.49 11.54
C ASN A 157 -3.72 16.98 11.36
N ASP A 158 -3.51 16.49 10.14
CA ASP A 158 -3.43 15.05 9.87
C ASP A 158 -2.25 14.38 10.54
N VAL A 159 -1.11 15.06 10.63
CA VAL A 159 0.07 14.54 11.35
C VAL A 159 -0.25 14.23 12.81
N GLU A 160 -0.86 15.18 13.52
CA GLU A 160 -1.19 15.01 14.95
C GLU A 160 -2.38 14.07 15.15
N ARG A 161 -3.35 14.07 14.22
CA ARG A 161 -4.49 13.13 14.26
C ARG A 161 -4.03 11.69 14.09
N ILE A 162 -3.15 11.43 13.12
CA ILE A 162 -2.57 10.11 12.91
C ILE A 162 -1.74 9.72 14.12
N TRP A 163 -0.92 10.63 14.66
CA TRP A 163 -0.16 10.35 15.88
C TRP A 163 -1.05 9.95 17.05
N GLY A 164 -2.10 10.72 17.35
CA GLY A 164 -3.07 10.39 18.40
C GLY A 164 -3.73 9.03 18.17
N LEU A 165 -4.09 8.71 16.92
CA LEU A 165 -4.67 7.42 16.58
C LEU A 165 -3.67 6.26 16.75
N LEU A 166 -2.41 6.45 16.38
CA LEU A 166 -1.35 5.47 16.61
C LEU A 166 -1.18 5.22 18.13
N GLN A 167 -1.21 6.27 18.95
CA GLN A 167 -1.13 6.14 20.41
C GLN A 167 -2.37 5.42 21.00
N GLU A 168 -3.56 5.67 20.44
CA GLU A 168 -4.80 5.01 20.87
C GLU A 168 -4.79 3.51 20.54
N LYS A 169 -4.29 3.14 19.36
CA LYS A 169 -4.34 1.75 18.87
C LYS A 169 -3.16 0.89 19.30
N GLY A 170 -2.01 1.50 19.53
CA GLY A 170 -0.75 0.78 19.72
C GLY A 170 -0.34 0.65 21.18
N LYS A 171 0.30 -0.47 21.49
CA LYS A 171 0.93 -0.72 22.78
C LYS A 171 2.34 -0.13 22.82
N ARG A 172 2.71 0.42 23.97
CA ARG A 172 4.09 0.87 24.24
C ARG A 172 4.98 -0.31 24.69
N SER A 173 6.25 -0.28 24.33
CA SER A 173 7.27 -1.21 24.80
C SER A 173 7.63 -0.94 26.27
N ALA A 174 8.44 -1.82 26.87
CA ALA A 174 8.91 -1.63 28.24
C ALA A 174 9.70 -0.31 28.42
N ALA A 175 10.33 0.20 27.36
CA ALA A 175 11.00 1.49 27.34
C ALA A 175 10.04 2.68 27.17
N GLY A 176 8.72 2.44 27.16
CA GLY A 176 7.69 3.46 26.99
C GLY A 176 7.48 3.94 25.56
N LYS A 177 8.10 3.31 24.55
CA LYS A 177 7.99 3.70 23.14
C LYS A 177 6.82 3.02 22.44
N LEU A 178 6.06 3.73 21.61
CA LEU A 178 4.99 3.15 20.79
C LEU A 178 5.59 2.17 19.76
N ARG A 179 5.07 0.94 19.72
CA ARG A 179 5.60 -0.12 18.86
C ARG A 179 4.91 -0.13 17.50
N ILE A 180 5.65 0.22 16.45
CA ILE A 180 5.21 0.09 15.05
C ILE A 180 6.07 -1.00 14.40
N ALA A 181 5.51 -2.19 14.21
CA ALA A 181 6.24 -3.34 13.66
C ALA A 181 6.58 -3.15 12.18
N ALA A 182 5.68 -2.53 11.41
CA ALA A 182 5.87 -2.27 9.99
C ALA A 182 5.17 -0.99 9.56
N TRP A 183 5.82 -0.19 8.74
CA TRP A 183 5.19 0.88 7.98
C TRP A 183 5.34 0.58 6.49
N ILE A 184 4.25 0.22 5.83
CA ILE A 184 4.20 -0.10 4.41
C ILE A 184 3.82 1.15 3.63
N ILE A 185 4.66 1.53 2.67
CA ILE A 185 4.36 2.60 1.71
C ILE A 185 3.96 1.93 0.40
N THR A 186 2.74 2.15 -0.07
CA THR A 186 2.23 1.53 -1.30
C THR A 186 2.94 2.08 -2.52
N HIS A 187 3.09 3.40 -2.60
CA HIS A 187 3.87 4.13 -3.61
C HIS A 187 4.15 5.55 -3.13
N GLU A 188 4.94 6.28 -3.90
CA GLU A 188 5.55 7.53 -3.45
C GLU A 188 4.92 8.79 -4.04
N HIS A 189 3.59 8.79 -4.23
CA HIS A 189 2.85 10.04 -4.30
C HIS A 189 2.70 10.67 -2.92
N VAL A 190 2.74 12.00 -2.88
CA VAL A 190 2.87 12.77 -1.64
C VAL A 190 1.72 12.53 -0.66
N ASP A 191 0.55 12.15 -1.15
CA ASP A 191 -0.61 11.84 -0.32
C ASP A 191 -0.57 10.47 0.36
N HIS A 192 0.45 9.67 0.08
CA HIS A 192 0.62 8.35 0.69
C HIS A 192 1.69 8.31 1.77
N PHE A 193 2.65 9.25 1.82
CA PHE A 193 3.76 9.14 2.77
C PHE A 193 4.07 10.44 3.52
N TRP A 194 3.51 11.59 3.13
CA TRP A 194 3.93 12.87 3.70
C TRP A 194 3.64 12.96 5.19
N CYS A 195 2.43 12.61 5.63
CA CYS A 195 2.09 12.68 7.04
C CYS A 195 2.87 11.63 7.87
N MET A 196 3.13 10.44 7.32
CA MET A 196 4.04 9.47 7.93
C MET A 196 5.43 10.08 8.21
N HIS A 197 6.01 10.75 7.21
CA HIS A 197 7.30 11.39 7.35
C HIS A 197 7.32 12.40 8.51
N HIS A 198 6.28 13.23 8.61
CA HIS A 198 6.19 14.23 9.68
C HIS A 198 5.87 13.63 11.04
N VAL A 199 5.09 12.55 11.11
CA VAL A 199 4.91 11.80 12.37
C VAL A 199 6.26 11.28 12.86
N MET A 200 7.06 10.65 11.99
CA MET A 200 8.38 10.14 12.35
C MET A 200 9.34 11.26 12.76
N LEU A 201 9.34 12.41 12.08
CA LEU A 201 10.22 13.53 12.45
C LEU A 201 9.84 14.21 13.76
N ARG A 202 8.54 14.36 14.06
CA ARG A 202 8.06 15.07 15.26
C ARG A 202 8.05 14.18 16.50
N HIS A 203 7.65 12.93 16.32
CA HIS A 203 7.37 12.00 17.43
C HIS A 203 8.32 10.79 17.44
N GLY A 204 9.38 10.79 16.62
CA GLY A 204 10.27 9.65 16.43
C GLY A 204 10.95 9.16 17.70
N SER A 205 11.28 10.04 18.64
CA SER A 205 11.87 9.66 19.92
C SER A 205 10.93 8.79 20.78
N GLU A 206 9.63 8.87 20.55
CA GLU A 206 8.59 8.06 21.19
C GLU A 206 8.26 6.77 20.43
N ILE A 207 8.86 6.54 19.27
CA ILE A 207 8.55 5.39 18.41
C ILE A 207 9.66 4.35 18.49
N GLU A 208 9.25 3.08 18.53
CA GLU A 208 10.08 1.92 18.24
C GLU A 208 9.60 1.31 16.92
N LEU A 209 10.38 1.49 15.86
CA LEU A 209 10.02 1.09 14.50
C LEU A 209 10.75 -0.18 14.08
N GLY A 210 10.00 -1.22 13.72
CA GLY A 210 10.55 -2.49 13.23
C GLY A 210 11.12 -2.37 11.81
N GLY A 211 10.36 -1.74 10.90
CA GLY A 211 10.85 -1.47 9.55
C GLY A 211 9.90 -0.66 8.68
N ILE A 212 10.49 -0.04 7.65
CA ILE A 212 9.79 0.58 6.53
C ILE A 212 9.83 -0.40 5.36
N TYR A 213 8.66 -0.71 4.81
CA TYR A 213 8.47 -1.62 3.69
C TYR A 213 8.05 -0.79 2.49
N CYS A 214 8.88 -0.75 1.45
CA CYS A 214 8.61 0.06 0.26
C CYS A 214 9.35 -0.52 -0.94
N THR A 215 8.77 -0.38 -2.12
CA THR A 215 9.43 -0.71 -3.38
C THR A 215 9.43 0.54 -4.24
N SER A 216 10.49 1.34 -4.13
CA SER A 216 10.63 2.61 -4.87
C SER A 216 11.13 2.36 -6.30
N ILE A 217 10.80 3.27 -7.21
CA ILE A 217 11.40 3.30 -8.56
C ILE A 217 12.70 4.12 -8.54
N ALA A 218 13.66 3.71 -9.37
CA ALA A 218 14.92 4.42 -9.56
C ALA A 218 14.68 5.88 -10.01
N ARG A 219 15.36 6.84 -9.36
CA ARG A 219 15.10 8.28 -9.52
C ARG A 219 15.31 8.77 -10.95
N GLU A 220 16.24 8.17 -11.68
CA GLU A 220 16.52 8.44 -13.09
C GLU A 220 15.31 8.17 -14.00
N LEU A 221 14.45 7.22 -13.62
CA LEU A 221 13.22 6.90 -14.36
C LEU A 221 12.10 7.93 -14.11
N LEU A 222 12.28 8.81 -13.13
CA LEU A 222 11.33 9.89 -12.79
C LEU A 222 11.64 11.21 -13.49
N ILE A 223 12.83 11.37 -14.07
CA ILE A 223 13.25 12.62 -14.70
C ILE A 223 12.26 13.00 -15.80
N GLY A 224 11.77 14.24 -15.80
CA GLY A 224 10.86 14.75 -16.84
C GLY A 224 9.43 14.21 -16.82
N ARG A 225 9.02 13.50 -15.76
CA ARG A 225 7.61 13.15 -15.51
C ARG A 225 6.88 14.27 -14.79
N SER A 226 5.66 14.58 -15.24
CA SER A 226 4.78 15.56 -14.61
C SER A 226 3.97 15.00 -13.43
N ASP A 227 3.77 13.68 -13.40
CA ASP A 227 3.06 12.90 -12.39
C ASP A 227 4.01 12.18 -11.42
N ARG A 228 5.26 12.64 -11.33
CA ARG A 228 6.33 11.97 -10.58
C ARG A 228 5.98 11.83 -9.09
N GLY A 229 6.27 10.67 -8.53
CA GLY A 229 6.49 10.54 -7.09
C GLY A 229 7.88 11.03 -6.67
N ASP A 230 8.19 10.88 -5.39
CA ASP A 230 9.38 11.49 -4.78
C ASP A 230 10.59 10.55 -4.62
N SER A 231 10.48 9.25 -4.95
CA SER A 231 11.49 8.21 -4.63
C SER A 231 11.96 8.29 -3.16
N TYR A 232 11.03 8.64 -2.27
CA TYR A 232 11.30 9.10 -0.92
C TYR A 232 11.93 8.03 -0.01
N ALA A 233 11.36 6.83 0.04
CA ALA A 233 11.71 5.84 1.06
C ALA A 233 13.09 5.22 0.86
N GLU A 234 13.52 5.05 -0.39
CA GLU A 234 14.86 4.54 -0.73
C GLU A 234 15.91 5.65 -0.91
N ASN A 235 15.51 6.92 -0.85
CA ASN A 235 16.44 8.05 -0.87
C ASN A 235 17.30 8.06 0.40
N PRO A 236 18.65 8.03 0.29
CA PRO A 236 19.55 8.02 1.44
C PRO A 236 19.35 9.19 2.40
N ASP A 237 19.14 10.41 1.89
CA ASP A 237 18.99 11.60 2.73
C ASP A 237 17.70 11.54 3.54
N ALA A 238 16.61 11.09 2.92
CA ALA A 238 15.33 10.90 3.58
C ALA A 238 15.43 9.80 4.65
N THR A 239 16.00 8.64 4.29
CA THR A 239 16.21 7.52 5.21
C THR A 239 17.07 7.92 6.41
N ASN A 240 18.19 8.63 6.18
CA ASN A 240 19.09 9.07 7.24
C ASN A 240 18.42 10.07 8.19
N LYS A 241 17.58 10.98 7.67
CA LYS A 241 16.78 11.89 8.51
C LYS A 241 15.78 11.12 9.38
N LEU A 242 15.11 10.11 8.83
CA LEU A 242 14.21 9.25 9.61
C LEU A 242 14.95 8.47 10.68
N ARG A 243 16.14 7.90 10.36
CA ARG A 243 16.97 7.19 11.34
C ARG A 243 17.44 8.11 12.47
N ALA A 244 17.78 9.36 12.16
CA ALA A 244 18.14 10.35 13.17
C ALA A 244 16.98 10.69 14.12
N ALA A 245 15.73 10.64 13.63
CA ALA A 245 14.54 10.96 14.42
C ALA A 245 14.01 9.75 15.22
N VAL A 246 13.94 8.57 14.61
CA VAL A 246 13.28 7.37 15.18
C VAL A 246 14.27 6.38 15.79
N GLY A 247 15.53 6.40 15.35
CA GLY A 247 16.51 5.36 15.62
C GLY A 247 16.60 4.34 14.49
N ASP A 248 17.23 3.21 14.77
CA ASP A 248 17.47 2.18 13.78
C ASP A 248 16.20 1.39 13.42
N PHE A 249 16.00 1.12 12.13
CA PHE A 249 14.90 0.32 11.60
C PHE A 249 15.32 -0.46 10.35
N LYS A 250 14.60 -1.52 10.00
CA LYS A 250 14.85 -2.27 8.75
C LYS A 250 14.25 -1.52 7.56
N LEU A 251 15.00 -1.35 6.47
CA LEU A 251 14.43 -0.96 5.18
C LEU A 251 14.24 -2.23 4.36
N ILE A 252 13.01 -2.54 3.99
CA ILE A 252 12.65 -3.81 3.35
C ILE A 252 12.00 -3.52 2.01
N ARG A 253 12.58 -4.07 0.95
CA ARG A 253 11.96 -4.05 -0.38
C ARG A 253 11.08 -5.27 -0.57
N MET A 254 9.86 -5.04 -1.03
CA MET A 254 8.90 -6.08 -1.33
C MET A 254 9.01 -6.47 -2.80
N HIS A 255 8.91 -7.77 -3.09
CA HIS A 255 8.92 -8.28 -4.46
C HIS A 255 7.69 -9.15 -4.74
N THR A 256 7.15 -9.06 -5.96
CA THR A 256 5.97 -9.81 -6.39
C THR A 256 6.13 -11.30 -6.15
N GLY A 257 5.11 -11.92 -5.57
CA GLY A 257 5.06 -13.33 -5.21
C GLY A 257 5.65 -13.68 -3.84
N GLN A 258 6.41 -12.78 -3.21
CA GLN A 258 6.86 -12.99 -1.84
C GLN A 258 5.69 -13.17 -0.86
N VAL A 259 5.93 -14.01 0.14
CA VAL A 259 5.07 -14.16 1.30
C VAL A 259 5.93 -14.02 2.54
N PHE A 260 5.57 -13.11 3.43
CA PHE A 260 6.30 -12.88 4.66
C PHE A 260 5.35 -12.60 5.82
N TRP A 261 5.90 -12.44 7.01
CA TRP A 261 5.15 -12.25 8.24
C TRP A 261 5.55 -10.96 8.92
N VAL A 262 4.56 -10.29 9.49
CA VAL A 262 4.74 -9.25 10.48
C VAL A 262 3.94 -9.69 11.70
N ARG A 263 4.63 -10.21 12.73
CA ARG A 263 3.98 -10.86 13.87
C ARG A 263 3.03 -11.99 13.40
N ASN A 264 1.76 -11.91 13.77
CA ASN A 264 0.71 -12.88 13.43
C ASN A 264 0.14 -12.72 12.01
N VAL A 265 0.50 -11.65 11.30
CA VAL A 265 -0.09 -11.32 10.00
C VAL A 265 0.77 -11.86 8.87
N ARG A 266 0.16 -12.70 8.02
CA ARG A 266 0.76 -13.15 6.76
C ARG A 266 0.51 -12.11 5.68
N ILE A 267 1.55 -11.70 4.97
CA ILE A 267 1.51 -10.70 3.91
C ILE A 267 1.94 -11.34 2.60
N GLU A 268 1.08 -11.26 1.59
CA GLU A 268 1.42 -11.64 0.21
C GLU A 268 1.63 -10.38 -0.62
N VAL A 269 2.72 -10.34 -1.37
CA VAL A 269 3.00 -9.27 -2.34
C VAL A 269 2.49 -9.70 -3.70
N LEU A 270 1.48 -9.01 -4.23
CA LEU A 270 0.79 -9.39 -5.46
C LEU A 270 1.23 -8.57 -6.68
N CYS A 271 1.71 -7.36 -6.47
CA CYS A 271 2.24 -6.52 -7.53
C CYS A 271 3.25 -5.56 -6.93
N THR A 272 4.31 -5.27 -7.65
CA THR A 272 5.30 -4.24 -7.31
C THR A 272 5.64 -3.44 -8.56
N PRO A 273 6.30 -2.28 -8.43
CA PRO A 273 6.73 -1.52 -9.60
C PRO A 273 7.68 -2.27 -10.53
N GLU A 274 8.26 -3.41 -10.12
CA GLU A 274 9.12 -4.23 -10.99
C GLU A 274 8.32 -4.89 -12.14
N ASP A 275 7.01 -5.07 -11.96
CA ASP A 275 6.14 -5.74 -12.92
C ASP A 275 5.80 -4.88 -14.16
N ILE A 276 5.96 -3.55 -14.09
CA ILE A 276 5.69 -2.66 -15.23
C ILE A 276 6.84 -2.64 -16.25
N PHE A 277 7.98 -3.21 -15.89
CA PHE A 277 9.17 -3.26 -16.73
C PHE A 277 9.25 -4.56 -17.54
N PRO A 278 9.89 -4.54 -18.74
CA PRO A 278 10.58 -3.40 -19.36
C PRO A 278 9.68 -2.52 -20.23
N GLU A 279 8.45 -2.94 -20.52
CA GLU A 279 7.58 -2.30 -21.53
C GLU A 279 7.33 -0.82 -21.24
N HIS A 280 7.32 -0.44 -19.97
CA HIS A 280 7.04 0.92 -19.53
C HIS A 280 8.28 1.71 -19.06
N ALA A 281 9.50 1.22 -19.33
CA ALA A 281 10.75 1.93 -19.05
C ALA A 281 10.88 3.30 -19.75
N ASN A 282 10.04 3.57 -20.77
CA ASN A 282 10.03 4.79 -21.59
C ASN A 282 8.85 5.74 -21.28
N ARG A 283 8.26 5.67 -20.07
CA ARG A 283 7.27 6.64 -19.51
C ARG A 283 5.82 6.57 -20.04
N TYR A 284 5.40 5.47 -20.65
CA TYR A 284 3.98 5.28 -21.07
C TYR A 284 3.11 4.60 -19.99
N TYR A 285 3.26 4.96 -18.72
CA TYR A 285 2.44 4.42 -17.61
C TYR A 285 2.11 5.54 -16.63
N ASP A 286 1.03 5.42 -15.84
CA ASP A 286 0.70 6.37 -14.78
C ASP A 286 1.56 6.05 -13.54
N PHE A 287 2.08 7.04 -12.81
CA PHE A 287 2.91 6.75 -11.63
C PHE A 287 2.16 5.89 -10.58
N ASN A 288 0.84 5.92 -10.57
CA ASN A 288 0.02 5.03 -9.75
C ASN A 288 0.21 3.53 -10.07
N ASP A 289 0.63 3.17 -11.30
CA ASP A 289 1.00 1.80 -11.65
C ASP A 289 2.27 1.30 -10.94
N THR A 290 2.97 2.17 -10.21
CA THR A 290 4.09 1.80 -9.32
C THR A 290 3.64 1.30 -7.96
N THR A 291 2.33 1.21 -7.71
CA THR A 291 1.82 0.74 -6.43
C THR A 291 2.27 -0.69 -6.12
N THR A 292 2.64 -0.90 -4.87
CA THR A 292 2.83 -2.21 -4.30
C THR A 292 1.52 -2.68 -3.68
N VAL A 293 0.92 -3.70 -4.29
CA VAL A 293 -0.33 -4.29 -3.81
C VAL A 293 -0.01 -5.48 -2.92
N THR A 294 -0.58 -5.47 -1.71
CA THR A 294 -0.39 -6.55 -0.75
C THR A 294 -1.72 -7.08 -0.23
N ARG A 295 -1.76 -8.37 0.08
CA ARG A 295 -2.87 -9.03 0.76
C ARG A 295 -2.44 -9.49 2.14
N LEU A 296 -3.10 -8.97 3.16
CA LEU A 296 -2.99 -9.46 4.53
C LEU A 296 -3.89 -10.68 4.69
N THR A 297 -3.43 -11.69 5.43
CA THR A 297 -4.27 -12.78 5.95
C THR A 297 -4.17 -12.80 7.46
N VAL A 298 -5.32 -12.66 8.13
CA VAL A 298 -5.44 -12.71 9.59
C VAL A 298 -6.70 -13.47 9.96
N ASN A 299 -6.60 -14.42 10.89
CA ASN A 299 -7.73 -15.24 11.36
C ASN A 299 -8.57 -15.86 10.23
N GLY A 300 -7.91 -16.31 9.16
CA GLY A 300 -8.56 -16.92 7.99
C GLY A 300 -9.29 -15.94 7.06
N LYS A 301 -9.15 -14.63 7.29
CA LYS A 301 -9.74 -13.57 6.49
C LYS A 301 -8.69 -12.73 5.80
N THR A 302 -9.05 -12.17 4.64
CA THR A 302 -8.12 -11.49 3.74
C THR A 302 -8.50 -10.04 3.49
N PHE A 303 -7.49 -9.16 3.58
CA PHE A 303 -7.62 -7.75 3.26
C PHE A 303 -6.61 -7.38 2.18
N LEU A 304 -7.10 -6.97 1.01
CA LEU A 304 -6.29 -6.55 -0.12
C LEU A 304 -6.14 -5.02 -0.14
N ASN A 305 -4.94 -4.52 0.15
CA ASN A 305 -4.66 -3.11 -0.03
C ASN A 305 -4.20 -2.85 -1.47
N LEU A 306 -5.08 -2.22 -2.26
CA LEU A 306 -4.83 -1.85 -3.65
C LEU A 306 -3.99 -0.57 -3.79
N GLY A 307 -3.77 0.21 -2.72
CA GLY A 307 -3.18 1.54 -2.83
C GLY A 307 -3.86 2.34 -3.94
N ASP A 308 -3.05 2.88 -4.84
CA ASP A 308 -3.54 3.59 -6.03
C ASP A 308 -3.47 2.77 -7.31
N ALA A 309 -3.57 1.45 -7.23
CA ALA A 309 -3.49 0.56 -8.39
C ALA A 309 -4.22 1.12 -9.61
N TYR A 310 -3.51 1.19 -10.73
CA TYR A 310 -3.98 1.78 -11.97
C TYR A 310 -4.06 0.72 -13.07
N HIS A 311 -4.15 1.13 -14.33
CA HIS A 311 -4.52 0.23 -15.41
C HIS A 311 -3.47 -0.84 -15.74
N VAL A 312 -2.17 -0.55 -15.70
CA VAL A 312 -1.11 -1.53 -16.01
C VAL A 312 -0.98 -2.54 -14.88
N SER A 313 -0.81 -2.07 -13.64
CA SER A 313 -0.74 -2.88 -12.42
C SER A 313 -1.97 -3.78 -12.28
N SER A 314 -3.17 -3.29 -12.59
CA SER A 314 -4.39 -4.10 -12.65
C SER A 314 -4.30 -5.26 -13.63
N ARG A 315 -3.85 -5.00 -14.87
CA ARG A 315 -3.77 -6.03 -15.91
C ARG A 315 -2.71 -7.06 -15.56
N ASN A 316 -1.56 -6.62 -15.04
CA ASN A 316 -0.49 -7.50 -14.58
C ASN A 316 -0.99 -8.43 -13.47
N MET A 317 -1.70 -7.89 -12.47
CA MET A 317 -2.29 -8.70 -11.41
C MET A 317 -3.31 -9.71 -11.94
N VAL A 318 -4.26 -9.28 -12.79
CA VAL A 318 -5.25 -10.19 -13.37
C VAL A 318 -4.59 -11.29 -14.20
N SER A 319 -3.57 -10.94 -14.98
CA SER A 319 -2.83 -11.89 -15.80
C SER A 319 -2.05 -12.91 -14.96
N LEU A 320 -1.42 -12.48 -13.87
CA LEU A 320 -0.57 -13.34 -13.06
C LEU A 320 -1.36 -14.22 -12.09
N TRP A 321 -2.41 -13.67 -11.49
CA TRP A 321 -3.10 -14.29 -10.35
C TRP A 321 -4.51 -14.79 -10.69
N GLY A 322 -5.18 -14.19 -11.68
CA GLY A 322 -6.55 -14.53 -12.05
C GLY A 322 -7.47 -14.63 -10.82
N ASN A 323 -8.16 -15.77 -10.67
CA ASN A 323 -9.10 -15.98 -9.56
C ASN A 323 -8.42 -16.11 -8.17
N ALA A 324 -7.10 -16.27 -8.11
CA ALA A 324 -6.38 -16.24 -6.85
C ALA A 324 -6.34 -14.85 -6.20
N LEU A 325 -6.81 -13.81 -6.89
CA LEU A 325 -6.99 -12.45 -6.36
C LEU A 325 -8.14 -12.33 -5.36
N LYS A 326 -9.01 -13.34 -5.28
CA LYS A 326 -10.16 -13.34 -4.38
C LYS A 326 -9.73 -12.92 -2.96
N SER A 327 -10.43 -11.95 -2.41
CA SER A 327 -10.17 -11.39 -1.08
C SER A 327 -11.49 -11.04 -0.39
N ASP A 328 -11.56 -11.18 0.93
CA ASP A 328 -12.79 -10.86 1.69
C ASP A 328 -13.08 -9.37 1.66
N TYR A 329 -12.02 -8.55 1.78
CA TYR A 329 -12.09 -7.09 1.86
C TYR A 329 -11.01 -6.46 0.98
N CYS A 330 -11.23 -5.22 0.52
CA CYS A 330 -10.17 -4.45 -0.14
C CYS A 330 -10.28 -2.94 0.09
N THR A 331 -9.23 -2.20 -0.27
CA THR A 331 -9.33 -0.73 -0.42
C THR A 331 -9.84 -0.37 -1.81
N LEU A 332 -10.48 0.80 -1.95
CA LEU A 332 -10.83 1.37 -3.24
C LEU A 332 -9.58 2.01 -3.84
N ALA A 333 -9.15 1.51 -5.00
CA ALA A 333 -7.96 2.01 -5.67
C ALA A 333 -8.06 3.50 -6.05
N HIS A 334 -6.97 4.23 -5.85
CA HIS A 334 -6.73 5.61 -6.32
C HIS A 334 -7.83 6.58 -5.90
N HIS A 335 -8.31 6.41 -4.67
CA HIS A 335 -9.37 7.25 -4.09
C HIS A 335 -10.61 7.38 -4.99
N GLY A 336 -10.88 6.37 -5.82
CA GLY A 336 -11.96 6.36 -6.81
C GLY A 336 -11.73 7.22 -8.07
N TRP A 337 -10.55 7.83 -8.26
CA TRP A 337 -10.23 8.73 -9.38
C TRP A 337 -9.78 8.00 -10.66
N GLY A 338 -10.61 7.06 -11.12
CA GLY A 338 -10.36 6.31 -12.35
C GLY A 338 -9.24 5.26 -12.24
N GLY A 339 -8.99 4.75 -11.02
CA GLY A 339 -7.96 3.78 -10.65
C GLY A 339 -7.99 2.44 -11.38
N CYS A 340 -8.07 1.36 -10.61
CA CYS A 340 -7.84 0.01 -11.13
C CYS A 340 -8.93 -0.42 -12.12
N THR A 341 -8.66 -1.43 -12.96
CA THR A 341 -9.66 -1.87 -13.95
C THR A 341 -10.83 -2.61 -13.29
N ARG A 342 -12.02 -2.55 -13.91
CA ARG A 342 -13.17 -3.38 -13.50
C ARG A 342 -12.83 -4.87 -13.40
N SER A 343 -12.05 -5.38 -14.36
CA SER A 343 -11.62 -6.79 -14.38
C SER A 343 -10.91 -7.19 -13.09
N LEU A 344 -10.10 -6.29 -12.51
CA LEU A 344 -9.45 -6.55 -11.23
C LEU A 344 -10.48 -6.84 -10.14
N TYR A 345 -11.48 -5.97 -9.97
CA TYR A 345 -12.53 -6.19 -8.97
C TYR A 345 -13.41 -7.41 -9.24
N ASP A 346 -13.69 -7.73 -10.51
CA ASP A 346 -14.44 -8.94 -10.86
C ASP A 346 -13.70 -10.24 -10.43
N HIS A 347 -12.36 -10.19 -10.27
CA HIS A 347 -11.54 -11.28 -9.71
C HIS A 347 -11.33 -11.17 -8.19
N VAL A 348 -11.21 -9.95 -7.63
CA VAL A 348 -11.06 -9.74 -6.18
C VAL A 348 -12.32 -10.14 -5.43
N GLN A 349 -13.50 -9.84 -5.98
CA GLN A 349 -14.81 -10.18 -5.41
C GLN A 349 -14.94 -9.87 -3.91
N PRO A 350 -14.63 -8.64 -3.47
CA PRO A 350 -14.68 -8.30 -2.06
C PRO A 350 -16.12 -8.23 -1.56
N SER A 351 -16.33 -8.61 -0.30
CA SER A 351 -17.59 -8.41 0.43
C SER A 351 -17.73 -7.00 1.01
N LEU A 352 -16.61 -6.31 1.23
CA LEU A 352 -16.56 -4.93 1.72
C LEU A 352 -15.36 -4.18 1.11
N VAL A 353 -15.55 -2.89 0.84
CA VAL A 353 -14.50 -2.03 0.27
C VAL A 353 -14.32 -0.76 1.10
N CYS A 354 -13.08 -0.52 1.53
CA CYS A 354 -12.67 0.66 2.28
C CYS A 354 -12.41 1.84 1.33
N VAL A 355 -12.98 3.01 1.61
CA VAL A 355 -12.95 4.14 0.67
C VAL A 355 -12.28 5.37 1.32
N PRO A 356 -11.12 5.82 0.81
CA PRO A 356 -10.32 6.87 1.44
C PRO A 356 -10.73 8.30 1.00
N PHE A 357 -12.02 8.64 1.05
CA PHE A 357 -12.47 10.02 0.78
C PHE A 357 -13.72 10.41 1.58
N SER A 358 -13.97 11.72 1.66
CA SER A 358 -15.11 12.26 2.41
C SER A 358 -16.46 11.94 1.77
N ARG A 359 -17.51 11.86 2.58
CA ARG A 359 -18.90 11.71 2.09
C ARG A 359 -19.32 12.89 1.21
N ARG A 360 -18.90 14.10 1.56
CA ARG A 360 -19.16 15.28 0.74
C ARG A 360 -18.55 15.19 -0.66
N TRP A 361 -17.37 14.57 -0.77
CA TRP A 361 -16.77 14.25 -2.07
C TRP A 361 -17.61 13.23 -2.84
N LEU A 362 -18.06 12.16 -2.19
CA LEU A 362 -18.96 11.18 -2.80
C LEU A 362 -20.25 11.83 -3.32
N ASP A 363 -20.93 12.59 -2.46
CA ASP A 363 -22.19 13.25 -2.80
C ASP A 363 -21.99 14.17 -4.01
N ARG A 364 -20.88 14.95 -4.04
CA ARG A 364 -20.53 15.78 -5.19
C ARG A 364 -20.37 14.97 -6.48
N ILE A 365 -19.63 13.84 -6.46
CA ILE A 365 -19.44 13.00 -7.64
C ILE A 365 -20.78 12.46 -8.17
N LEU A 366 -21.69 12.10 -7.27
CA LEU A 366 -22.98 11.53 -7.63
C LEU A 366 -23.94 12.61 -8.20
N THR A 367 -23.96 13.81 -7.61
CA THR A 367 -24.94 14.85 -7.94
C THR A 367 -24.50 15.84 -9.03
N ASP A 368 -23.20 16.12 -9.19
CA ASP A 368 -22.72 17.14 -10.13
C ASP A 368 -22.51 16.54 -11.53
N GLU A 369 -23.40 16.87 -12.48
CA GLU A 369 -23.30 16.46 -13.88
C GLU A 369 -22.16 17.18 -14.64
N THR A 370 -21.71 18.35 -14.17
CA THR A 370 -20.66 19.13 -14.83
C THR A 370 -19.24 18.65 -14.48
N TYR A 371 -19.07 18.02 -13.31
CA TYR A 371 -17.82 17.36 -12.92
C TYR A 371 -17.49 16.16 -13.83
N VAL A 372 -18.52 15.54 -14.41
CA VAL A 372 -18.40 14.46 -15.41
C VAL A 372 -17.72 14.94 -16.69
N SER A 373 -17.85 16.22 -17.06
CA SER A 373 -17.37 16.73 -18.36
C SER A 373 -15.95 17.30 -18.31
N LYS A 374 -15.50 17.85 -17.17
CA LYS A 374 -14.19 18.55 -17.07
C LYS A 374 -13.03 17.66 -16.63
N THR A 375 -13.27 16.60 -15.86
CA THR A 375 -12.24 15.60 -15.48
C THR A 375 -12.53 14.26 -16.18
N THR A 376 -12.37 14.23 -17.50
CA THR A 376 -12.40 13.02 -18.35
C THR A 376 -13.47 11.96 -18.06
N GLY A 377 -14.67 12.24 -17.54
CA GLY A 377 -15.76 11.24 -17.42
C GLY A 377 -15.47 9.93 -16.64
N LYS A 378 -14.33 9.81 -15.96
CA LYS A 378 -13.82 8.55 -15.36
C LYS A 378 -14.28 8.24 -13.93
N PRO A 379 -14.25 9.16 -12.94
CA PRO A 379 -14.57 8.82 -11.54
C PRO A 379 -16.04 8.43 -11.30
N LYS A 380 -16.99 9.16 -11.91
CA LYS A 380 -18.43 8.89 -11.72
C LYS A 380 -18.84 7.50 -12.20
N ARG A 381 -18.34 7.05 -13.36
CA ARG A 381 -18.68 5.73 -13.93
C ARG A 381 -18.19 4.57 -13.05
N TYR A 382 -17.06 4.75 -12.39
CA TYR A 382 -16.43 3.69 -11.62
C TYR A 382 -17.09 3.48 -10.26
N ILE A 383 -17.32 4.58 -9.53
CA ILE A 383 -18.04 4.55 -8.25
C ILE A 383 -19.49 4.13 -8.47
N GLN A 384 -20.16 4.65 -9.50
CA GLN A 384 -21.53 4.25 -9.83
C GLN A 384 -21.60 2.76 -10.23
N TRP A 385 -20.66 2.26 -11.04
CA TRP A 385 -20.61 0.83 -11.37
C TRP A 385 -20.44 -0.06 -10.13
N ALA A 386 -19.56 0.33 -9.19
CA ALA A 386 -19.36 -0.41 -7.95
C ALA A 386 -20.65 -0.46 -7.11
N ILE A 387 -21.39 0.66 -7.05
CA ILE A 387 -22.72 0.72 -6.42
C ILE A 387 -23.71 -0.22 -7.16
N ASP A 388 -23.80 -0.13 -8.48
CA ASP A 388 -24.79 -0.85 -9.29
C ASP A 388 -24.58 -2.38 -9.30
N ARG A 389 -23.32 -2.85 -9.34
CA ARG A 389 -22.99 -4.28 -9.47
C ARG A 389 -23.25 -5.06 -8.18
N TYR A 390 -22.96 -4.45 -7.04
CA TYR A 390 -22.96 -5.15 -5.77
C TYR A 390 -24.22 -4.89 -4.94
N GLY A 391 -25.08 -3.96 -5.36
CA GLY A 391 -26.42 -3.69 -4.81
C GLY A 391 -26.39 -3.04 -3.41
N ASP A 392 -25.63 -3.66 -2.51
CA ASP A 392 -25.24 -3.27 -1.16
C ASP A 392 -23.70 -3.37 -1.05
N PHE A 393 -22.98 -2.60 -1.85
CA PHE A 393 -21.55 -2.38 -1.59
C PHE A 393 -21.47 -1.80 -0.17
N HIS A 394 -20.83 -2.50 0.77
CA HIS A 394 -20.38 -1.87 2.01
C HIS A 394 -19.24 -0.93 1.63
N LEU A 395 -19.60 0.20 1.03
CA LEU A 395 -18.78 1.39 1.04
C LEU A 395 -18.51 1.66 2.51
N ILE A 396 -17.25 1.54 2.97
CA ILE A 396 -16.85 2.33 4.14
C ILE A 396 -16.75 3.78 3.66
N THR A 397 -17.90 4.36 3.33
CA THR A 397 -18.13 5.78 3.25
C THR A 397 -19.00 6.12 4.44
N GLN A 398 -18.84 7.33 4.95
CA GLN A 398 -19.36 7.71 6.24
C GLN A 398 -20.91 7.52 6.28
N HIS A 399 -21.36 6.78 7.30
CA HIS A 399 -22.75 6.42 7.69
C HIS A 399 -23.48 5.30 6.92
N VAL A 400 -23.85 4.26 7.68
CA VAL A 400 -24.90 3.26 7.40
C VAL A 400 -26.28 3.94 7.53
N PHE A 401 -27.15 3.81 6.52
CA PHE A 401 -28.60 3.88 6.72
C PHE A 401 -29.33 2.84 5.87
N ARG A 402 -30.11 1.98 6.54
CA ARG A 402 -31.20 1.21 5.93
C ARG A 402 -32.34 2.16 5.60
N ARG A 403 -32.91 2.00 4.40
CA ARG A 403 -34.17 2.62 3.97
C ARG A 403 -35.27 2.37 5.02
N TYR A 404 -35.78 3.42 5.64
CA TYR A 404 -37.15 3.46 6.14
C TYR A 404 -37.77 4.82 5.82
N ALA A 405 -39.09 4.78 5.63
CA ALA A 405 -39.90 5.75 4.92
C ALA A 405 -39.89 7.16 5.53
N GLU A 406 -40.06 8.12 4.61
CA GLU A 406 -40.54 9.50 4.72
C GLU A 406 -40.70 10.13 6.12
N GLY A 407 -39.98 11.24 6.32
CA GLY A 407 -40.47 12.38 7.11
C GLY A 407 -40.00 12.47 8.57
N SER A 408 -38.81 13.02 8.78
CA SER A 408 -38.47 14.02 9.83
C SER A 408 -36.96 14.04 10.05
N PHE A 409 -36.31 15.18 9.79
CA PHE A 409 -34.89 15.39 10.03
C PHE A 409 -34.66 15.72 11.50
N ASP A 410 -34.17 14.75 12.26
CA ASP A 410 -33.46 15.04 13.51
C ASP A 410 -32.40 13.96 13.76
N ARG A 411 -31.18 14.43 14.10
CA ARG A 411 -29.96 13.69 14.48
C ARG A 411 -28.97 13.40 13.34
N PHE A 412 -28.22 14.45 13.01
CA PHE A 412 -26.98 14.37 12.24
C PHE A 412 -25.80 13.98 13.15
N LEU A 413 -24.93 13.11 12.65
CA LEU A 413 -23.49 13.20 12.86
C LEU A 413 -22.87 13.00 11.48
N LEU A 414 -22.12 14.01 11.05
CA LEU A 414 -21.37 14.06 9.80
C LEU A 414 -20.02 13.36 10.03
N ALA A 415 -19.26 13.12 8.99
CA ALA A 415 -17.82 13.06 9.21
C ALA A 415 -17.25 14.46 9.30
N ASP A 416 -17.43 15.01 10.49
CA ASP A 416 -16.41 15.80 11.11
C ASP A 416 -15.96 15.00 12.35
N GLY A 417 -14.97 14.11 12.19
CA GLY A 417 -14.24 13.49 13.32
C GLY A 417 -14.69 12.11 13.85
N CYS A 418 -14.66 11.03 13.06
CA CYS A 418 -14.68 9.65 13.63
C CYS A 418 -13.90 8.62 12.81
N ASN A 419 -12.98 7.86 13.43
CA ASN A 419 -12.27 6.75 12.80
C ASN A 419 -13.20 5.55 12.59
N LYS A 420 -12.84 4.64 11.68
CA LYS A 420 -13.60 3.40 11.45
C LYS A 420 -12.71 2.19 11.65
N THR A 421 -13.21 1.20 12.38
CA THR A 421 -12.48 -0.04 12.62
C THR A 421 -13.26 -1.23 12.10
N LEU A 422 -12.63 -1.97 11.21
CA LEU A 422 -13.05 -3.27 10.72
C LEU A 422 -12.39 -4.35 11.56
N ASP A 423 -13.21 -5.17 12.20
CA ASP A 423 -12.76 -6.42 12.79
C ASP A 423 -12.58 -7.45 11.67
N LEU A 424 -11.33 -7.86 11.42
CA LEU A 424 -11.01 -8.75 10.30
C LEU A 424 -11.62 -10.13 10.46
N THR A 425 -11.90 -10.57 11.70
CA THR A 425 -12.42 -11.90 11.98
C THR A 425 -13.92 -11.97 11.74
N THR A 426 -14.65 -10.99 12.24
CA THR A 426 -16.12 -10.96 12.21
C THR A 426 -16.70 -10.20 11.02
N GLY A 427 -15.91 -9.32 10.40
CA GLY A 427 -16.39 -8.36 9.39
C GLY A 427 -17.20 -7.21 9.99
N ALA A 428 -17.30 -7.11 11.32
CA ALA A 428 -18.01 -6.04 11.99
C ALA A 428 -17.27 -4.71 11.83
N VAL A 429 -18.04 -3.65 11.55
CA VAL A 429 -17.51 -2.28 11.44
C VAL A 429 -18.01 -1.45 12.61
N THR A 430 -17.09 -0.83 13.35
CA THR A 430 -17.38 0.09 14.45
C THR A 430 -16.98 1.52 14.10
N ASN A 431 -17.79 2.47 14.56
CA ASN A 431 -17.51 3.89 14.47
C ASN A 431 -16.85 4.36 15.77
N GLU A 432 -15.70 5.00 15.68
CA GLU A 432 -14.95 5.48 16.83
C GLU A 432 -14.95 7.00 16.83
N THR A 433 -15.65 7.61 17.79
CA THR A 433 -15.72 9.07 17.93
C THR A 433 -14.32 9.65 18.09
N VAL A 434 -13.90 10.59 17.24
CA VAL A 434 -12.67 11.36 17.49
C VAL A 434 -13.00 12.37 18.57
N TYR A 435 -12.48 12.14 19.77
CA TYR A 435 -12.59 13.10 20.86
C TYR A 435 -11.69 14.29 20.54
N ASN A 436 -12.27 15.46 20.27
CA ASN A 436 -11.52 16.67 19.97
C ASN A 436 -11.78 17.73 21.05
N GLU A 437 -11.20 17.53 22.24
CA GLU A 437 -11.25 18.52 23.34
C GLU A 437 -10.13 19.57 23.28
N GLN A 438 -9.18 19.50 22.32
CA GLN A 438 -7.97 20.33 22.37
C GLN A 438 -7.67 21.22 21.15
N VAL A 439 -8.49 21.22 20.09
CA VAL A 439 -8.24 22.14 18.95
C VAL A 439 -9.40 23.13 18.83
N GLY A 440 -9.27 24.24 19.55
CA GLY A 440 -10.23 25.33 19.61
C GLY A 440 -10.38 26.10 18.29
N TYR A 441 -11.16 25.55 17.37
CA TYR A 441 -11.77 26.33 16.28
C TYR A 441 -13.29 26.19 16.33
N PRO A 442 -14.03 27.31 16.45
CA PRO A 442 -15.47 27.30 16.32
C PRO A 442 -15.81 27.09 14.84
N TYR A 443 -16.45 25.97 14.51
CA TYR A 443 -17.26 25.92 13.30
C TYR A 443 -18.51 26.77 13.58
N GLU A 444 -18.51 28.01 13.08
CA GLU A 444 -19.73 28.81 13.04
C GLU A 444 -20.76 28.14 12.13
N LYS A 445 -22.01 28.23 12.57
CA LYS A 445 -23.18 27.42 12.19
C LYS A 445 -23.59 27.52 10.73
#